data_AF-A0A7S4I4T1-F1
#
_entry.id   AF-A0A7S4I4T1-F1
#
_cell.length_a   1.000
_cell.length_b   1.000
_cell.length_c   1.000
_cell.angle_alpha   90.00
_cell.angle_beta   90.00
_cell.angle_gamma   90.00
#
_symmetry.space_group_name_H-M   'P 1'
#
loop_
_entity.id
_entity.type
_entity.pdbx_description
1 polymer ?
#
loop_
_entity_poly.entity_id
_entity_poly.type
_entity_poly.pdbx_seq_one_letter_code
_entity_poly.pdbx_strand_id
1 'polypeptide(L)'
;ACVGVDFPMTDAKSQASLFAPAAVIDKVANNDPTLKTVINHAWSKEDTVALADALRMNTTVSAVEIHGVTTQAAVAVATSLEENETVQIFRVVDCGISSKAIVDPFSANWSVSTLESSLNHIGNDGASTISGLLRRCESLTSLNLSSNLIGDAGARAIAN
;
A
#
# COMPACT_ATOMS: atom_id res chain seq x y z
N ALA A 1 12.21 -17.65 -18.68
CA ALA A 1 12.26 -16.25 -19.11
C ALA A 1 10.92 -15.61 -18.77
N CYS A 2 10.78 -15.10 -17.56
CA CYS A 2 9.64 -14.24 -17.23
C CYS A 2 10.09 -12.83 -17.58
N VAL A 3 9.52 -12.34 -18.68
CA VAL A 3 9.64 -10.96 -19.15
C VAL A 3 9.38 -10.02 -17.99
N GLY A 4 10.39 -9.21 -17.68
CA GLY A 4 10.25 -8.09 -16.77
C GLY A 4 9.13 -7.20 -17.26
N VAL A 5 8.06 -7.13 -16.47
CA VAL A 5 7.12 -6.03 -16.55
C VAL A 5 7.82 -4.84 -15.88
N ASP A 6 8.58 -4.10 -16.68
CA ASP A 6 8.93 -2.71 -16.39
C ASP A 6 7.60 -1.96 -16.22
N PHE A 7 7.12 -1.89 -14.98
CA PHE A 7 6.21 -0.82 -14.59
C PHE A 7 7.05 0.44 -14.54
N PRO A 8 6.59 1.56 -15.11
CA PRO A 8 7.35 2.79 -15.03
C PRO A 8 7.53 3.11 -13.55
N MET A 9 8.78 3.04 -13.09
CA MET A 9 9.24 3.84 -11.97
C MET A 9 8.72 5.24 -12.25
N THR A 10 7.73 5.69 -11.48
CA THR A 10 7.45 7.13 -11.42
C THR A 10 8.75 7.78 -10.98
N ASP A 11 9.30 8.62 -11.84
CA ASP A 11 10.51 9.44 -11.66
C ASP A 11 10.39 10.35 -10.42
N ALA A 12 10.46 9.74 -9.24
CA ALA A 12 10.75 10.37 -7.95
C ALA A 12 12.08 9.84 -7.39
N LYS A 13 12.93 9.24 -8.24
CA LYS A 13 14.36 9.12 -7.96
C LYS A 13 14.95 10.53 -7.86
N SER A 14 14.95 11.14 -6.67
CA SER A 14 16.12 11.93 -6.18
C SER A 14 15.93 12.67 -4.86
N GLN A 15 14.76 12.74 -4.21
CA GLN A 15 14.64 13.52 -2.96
C GLN A 15 14.19 12.72 -1.73
N ALA A 16 13.40 11.65 -1.86
CA ALA A 16 13.06 10.80 -0.70
C ALA A 16 14.10 9.68 -0.45
N SER A 17 14.92 9.34 -1.46
CA SER A 17 15.84 8.18 -1.44
C SER A 17 17.15 8.40 -0.67
N LEU A 18 17.23 9.40 0.21
CA LEU A 18 18.48 9.81 0.89
C LEU A 18 18.36 9.93 2.40
N PHE A 19 17.19 9.68 2.98
CA PHE A 19 16.96 9.86 4.40
C PHE A 19 16.90 8.50 5.13
N ALA A 20 17.60 8.42 6.26
CA ALA A 20 17.48 7.31 7.18
C ALA A 20 16.00 7.13 7.60
N PRO A 21 15.53 5.89 7.85
CA PRO A 21 14.13 5.63 8.22
C PRO A 21 13.62 6.55 9.33
N ALA A 22 14.43 6.74 10.38
CA ALA A 22 14.12 7.64 11.50
C ALA A 22 13.80 9.08 11.06
N ALA A 23 14.59 9.65 10.14
CA ALA A 23 14.37 11.02 9.67
C ALA A 23 13.09 11.15 8.82
N VAL A 24 12.73 10.10 8.06
CA VAL A 24 11.46 10.07 7.32
C VAL A 24 10.30 9.96 8.31
N ILE A 25 10.39 9.04 9.27
CA ILE A 25 9.36 8.84 10.30
C ILE A 25 9.14 10.10 11.11
N ASP A 26 10.21 10.80 11.51
CA ASP A 26 10.11 12.09 12.22
C ASP A 26 9.36 13.14 11.38
N LYS A 27 9.61 13.21 10.07
CA LYS A 27 8.87 14.11 9.17
C LYS A 27 7.40 13.75 9.03
N VAL A 28 7.08 12.45 8.95
CA VAL A 28 5.70 11.97 8.93
C VAL A 28 5.00 12.33 10.25
N ALA A 29 5.63 12.05 11.39
CA ALA A 29 5.08 12.34 12.71
C ALA A 29 4.85 13.85 12.94
N ASN A 30 5.69 14.70 12.35
CA ASN A 30 5.59 16.17 12.47
C ASN A 30 4.76 16.84 11.37
N ASN A 31 4.04 16.10 10.53
CA ASN A 31 3.25 16.67 9.43
C ASN A 31 4.10 17.60 8.54
N ASP A 32 5.32 17.19 8.18
CA ASP A 32 6.18 17.99 7.30
C ASP A 32 5.46 18.21 5.95
N PRO A 33 5.16 19.45 5.56
CA PRO A 33 4.40 19.73 4.34
C PRO A 33 5.19 19.43 3.07
N THR A 34 6.53 19.33 3.18
CA THR A 34 7.43 19.00 2.07
C THR A 34 7.46 17.50 1.75
N LEU A 35 7.06 16.65 2.71
CA LEU A 35 7.04 15.21 2.53
C LEU A 35 5.66 14.76 2.02
N LYS A 36 5.58 14.45 0.72
CA LYS A 36 4.34 13.96 0.07
C LYS A 36 4.30 12.47 -0.13
N THR A 37 5.47 11.84 -0.27
CA THR A 37 5.59 10.43 -0.58
C THR A 37 6.58 9.78 0.36
N VAL A 38 6.18 8.65 0.94
CA VAL A 38 7.04 7.77 1.73
C VAL A 38 7.30 6.50 0.92
N ILE A 39 8.56 6.17 0.71
CA ILE A 39 8.99 4.95 0.04
C ILE A 39 9.94 4.24 1.00
N ASN A 40 9.64 3.00 1.34
CA ASN A 40 10.60 2.20 2.10
C ASN A 40 11.70 1.66 1.16
N HIS A 41 12.94 1.66 1.64
CA HIS A 41 14.04 0.97 0.96
C HIS A 41 14.80 0.19 2.01
N ALA A 42 14.53 -1.11 2.11
CA ALA A 42 15.16 -2.02 3.09
C ALA A 42 14.99 -1.58 4.55
N TRP A 43 13.82 -1.01 4.89
CA TRP A 43 13.51 -0.65 6.28
C TRP A 43 13.35 -1.89 7.15
N SER A 44 13.68 -1.77 8.42
CA SER A 44 13.40 -2.82 9.39
C SER A 44 11.91 -2.96 9.63
N LYS A 45 11.52 -4.08 10.27
CA LYS A 45 10.15 -4.26 10.75
C LYS A 45 9.78 -3.13 11.71
N GLU A 46 10.68 -2.80 12.61
CA GLU A 46 10.50 -1.80 13.66
C GLU A 46 10.26 -0.41 13.06
N ASP A 47 11.07 -0.02 12.07
CA ASP A 47 10.91 1.27 11.36
C ASP A 47 9.57 1.34 10.60
N THR A 48 9.18 0.24 9.96
CA THR A 48 7.92 0.19 9.20
C THR A 48 6.70 0.25 10.13
N VAL A 49 6.79 -0.35 11.33
CA VAL A 49 5.75 -0.23 12.35
C VAL A 49 5.70 1.19 12.93
N ALA A 50 6.86 1.81 13.19
CA ALA A 50 6.91 3.20 13.64
C ALA A 50 6.33 4.17 12.59
N LEU A 51 6.53 3.90 11.30
CA LEU A 51 5.85 4.62 10.23
C LEU A 51 4.34 4.46 10.29
N ALA A 52 3.85 3.23 10.51
CA ALA A 52 2.41 3.00 10.63
C ALA A 52 1.80 3.84 11.76
N ASP A 53 2.44 3.88 12.93
CA ASP A 53 1.98 4.70 14.05
C ASP A 53 2.00 6.21 13.71
N ALA A 54 3.06 6.69 13.05
CA ALA A 54 3.16 8.08 12.62
C ALA A 54 2.09 8.46 11.57
N LEU A 55 1.74 7.53 10.68
CA LEU A 55 0.75 7.77 9.62
C LEU A 55 -0.66 7.99 10.18
N ARG A 56 -1.04 7.42 11.34
CA ARG A 56 -2.41 7.56 11.87
C ARG A 56 -2.86 9.03 11.99
N MET A 57 -1.97 9.88 12.47
CA MET A 57 -2.24 11.32 12.66
C MET A 57 -1.64 12.20 11.55
N ASN A 58 -1.00 11.60 10.55
CA ASN A 58 -0.39 12.36 9.48
C ASN A 58 -1.46 12.91 8.51
N THR A 59 -1.25 14.14 8.07
CA THR A 59 -2.15 14.87 7.19
C THR A 59 -1.46 15.45 5.95
N THR A 60 -0.18 15.14 5.75
CA THR A 60 0.64 15.73 4.69
C THR A 60 1.05 14.77 3.60
N VAL A 61 1.25 13.50 3.96
CA VAL A 61 1.64 12.41 3.06
C VAL A 61 0.44 11.95 2.28
N SER A 62 0.55 11.97 0.96
CA SER A 62 -0.50 11.51 0.04
C SER A 62 -0.20 10.15 -0.58
N ALA A 63 1.05 9.66 -0.49
CA ALA A 63 1.45 8.39 -1.07
C ALA A 63 2.39 7.60 -0.14
N VAL A 64 2.08 6.33 0.07
CA VAL A 64 2.90 5.39 0.86
C VAL A 64 3.20 4.15 0.03
N GLU A 65 4.48 3.83 -0.07
CA GLU A 65 5.00 2.71 -0.86
C GLU A 65 5.88 1.83 0.03
N ILE A 66 5.47 0.58 0.22
CA ILE A 66 6.17 -0.42 1.04
C ILE A 66 6.49 -1.69 0.23
N HIS A 67 7.73 -2.15 0.32
CA HIS A 67 8.35 -3.22 -0.45
C HIS A 67 9.10 -4.17 0.47
N GLY A 68 8.89 -5.48 0.30
CA GLY A 68 9.75 -6.50 0.89
C GLY A 68 9.77 -6.50 2.43
N VAL A 69 8.72 -5.99 3.07
CA VAL A 69 8.61 -6.01 4.55
C VAL A 69 7.87 -7.24 5.01
N THR A 70 8.05 -7.59 6.29
CA THR A 70 7.28 -8.68 6.88
C THR A 70 5.77 -8.40 6.78
N THR A 71 4.98 -9.45 6.63
CA THR A 71 3.51 -9.35 6.58
C THR A 71 2.93 -8.57 7.75
N GLN A 72 3.48 -8.76 8.96
CA GLN A 72 3.03 -8.02 10.14
C GLN A 72 3.22 -6.50 10.01
N ALA A 73 4.36 -6.07 9.45
CA ALA A 73 4.64 -4.65 9.24
C ALA A 73 3.75 -4.05 8.16
N ALA A 74 3.52 -4.77 7.06
CA ALA A 74 2.59 -4.33 6.02
C ALA A 74 1.15 -4.22 6.52
N VAL A 75 0.71 -5.17 7.36
CA VAL A 75 -0.60 -5.11 8.02
C VAL A 75 -0.70 -3.89 8.93
N ALA A 76 0.34 -3.58 9.70
CA ALA A 76 0.34 -2.40 10.57
C ALA A 76 0.13 -1.11 9.77
N VAL A 77 0.81 -0.94 8.63
CA VAL A 77 0.60 0.20 7.73
C VAL A 77 -0.80 0.19 7.15
N ALA A 78 -1.30 -0.93 6.65
CA ALA A 78 -2.66 -1.01 6.12
C ALA A 78 -3.72 -0.62 7.18
N THR A 79 -3.57 -1.08 8.42
CA THR A 79 -4.47 -0.73 9.53
C THR A 79 -4.33 0.74 9.94
N SER A 80 -3.14 1.34 9.90
CA SER A 80 -3.02 2.77 10.21
C SER A 80 -3.68 3.66 9.19
N LEU A 81 -3.83 3.18 7.96
CA LEU A 81 -4.56 3.88 6.91
C LEU A 81 -6.09 3.80 7.09
N GLU A 82 -6.64 2.92 7.93
CA GLU A 82 -8.08 2.84 8.19
C GLU A 82 -8.66 4.20 8.62
N GLU A 83 -7.96 4.88 9.53
CA GLU A 83 -8.34 6.19 10.08
C GLU A 83 -7.66 7.36 9.34
N ASN A 84 -6.72 7.08 8.43
CA ASN A 84 -6.00 8.13 7.71
C ASN A 84 -6.81 8.67 6.52
N GLU A 85 -7.13 9.96 6.55
CA GLU A 85 -7.96 10.61 5.53
C GLU A 85 -7.14 11.31 4.42
N THR A 86 -5.82 11.17 4.41
CA THR A 86 -4.92 11.94 3.54
C THR A 86 -4.14 11.11 2.53
N VAL A 87 -3.81 9.86 2.85
CA VAL A 87 -3.12 8.97 1.93
C VAL A 87 -4.08 8.54 0.83
N GLN A 88 -3.75 8.91 -0.40
CA GLN A 88 -4.54 8.60 -1.59
C GLN A 88 -3.98 7.42 -2.37
N ILE A 89 -2.68 7.18 -2.26
CA ILE A 89 -1.95 6.14 -2.98
C ILE A 89 -1.30 5.21 -1.96
N PHE A 90 -1.70 3.95 -1.95
CA PHE A 90 -1.05 2.92 -1.15
C PHE A 90 -0.51 1.82 -2.07
N ARG A 91 0.81 1.61 -2.01
CA ARG A 91 1.50 0.53 -2.71
C ARG A 91 2.14 -0.41 -1.72
N VAL A 92 1.83 -1.69 -1.85
CA VAL A 92 2.40 -2.77 -1.04
C VAL A 92 2.89 -3.88 -1.97
N VAL A 93 4.19 -4.13 -2.01
CA VAL A 93 4.80 -5.06 -2.97
C VAL A 93 5.65 -6.10 -2.24
N ASP A 94 5.43 -7.37 -2.56
CA ASP A 94 6.24 -8.48 -2.04
C ASP A 94 6.31 -8.53 -0.50
N CYS A 95 5.16 -8.35 0.16
CA CYS A 95 5.04 -8.36 1.62
C CYS A 95 4.24 -9.56 2.15
N GLY A 96 3.69 -10.39 1.25
CA GLY A 96 2.81 -11.51 1.59
C GLY A 96 1.54 -11.08 2.34
N ILE A 97 1.11 -9.82 2.15
CA ILE A 97 -0.10 -9.31 2.79
C ILE A 97 -1.35 -10.02 2.23
N SER A 98 -2.21 -10.49 3.12
CA SER A 98 -3.45 -11.16 2.70
C SER A 98 -4.46 -10.16 2.12
N SER A 99 -5.33 -10.65 1.23
CA SER A 99 -6.46 -9.85 0.71
C SER A 99 -7.33 -9.29 1.83
N LYS A 100 -7.58 -10.04 2.90
CA LYS A 100 -8.40 -9.60 4.03
C LYS A 100 -7.77 -8.42 4.77
N ALA A 101 -6.45 -8.45 4.99
CA ALA A 101 -5.72 -7.34 5.59
C ALA A 101 -5.70 -6.08 4.71
N ILE A 102 -5.92 -6.23 3.40
CA ILE A 102 -6.13 -5.12 2.47
C ILE A 102 -7.60 -4.69 2.44
N VAL A 103 -8.56 -5.59 2.59
CA VAL A 103 -9.98 -5.23 2.47
C VAL A 103 -10.51 -4.59 3.74
N ASP A 104 -10.18 -5.14 4.91
CA ASP A 104 -10.79 -4.69 6.17
C ASP A 104 -10.55 -3.18 6.42
N PRO A 105 -9.30 -2.64 6.37
CA PRO A 105 -9.03 -1.23 6.65
C PRO A 105 -9.60 -0.28 5.59
N PHE A 106 -9.60 -0.70 4.33
CA PHE A 106 -9.98 0.16 3.21
C PHE A 106 -11.50 0.15 2.96
N SER A 107 -12.24 -0.70 3.66
CA SER A 107 -13.68 -0.82 3.47
C SER A 107 -14.50 0.30 4.13
N ALA A 108 -13.90 1.04 5.06
CA ALA A 108 -14.44 2.26 5.68
C ALA A 108 -13.64 3.51 5.31
N ASN A 109 -12.43 3.34 4.76
CA ASN A 109 -11.61 4.44 4.27
C ASN A 109 -12.15 5.00 2.95
N TRP A 110 -12.13 6.32 2.83
CA TRP A 110 -12.63 7.06 1.66
C TRP A 110 -11.56 7.96 1.01
N SER A 111 -10.33 7.96 1.53
CA SER A 111 -9.22 8.76 1.02
C SER A 111 -8.42 8.03 -0.05
N VAL A 112 -8.28 6.71 0.09
CA VAL A 112 -7.46 5.89 -0.81
C VAL A 112 -8.18 5.71 -2.14
N SER A 113 -7.54 6.19 -3.19
CA SER A 113 -8.03 6.15 -4.57
C SER A 113 -7.21 5.26 -5.48
N THR A 114 -5.97 4.96 -5.10
CA THR A 114 -5.08 4.04 -5.81
C THR A 114 -4.53 3.01 -4.85
N LEU A 115 -4.79 1.73 -5.14
CA LEU A 115 -4.26 0.59 -4.40
C LEU A 115 -3.44 -0.29 -5.35
N GLU A 116 -2.15 -0.43 -5.07
CA GLU A 116 -1.30 -1.37 -5.77
C GLU A 116 -0.81 -2.44 -4.79
N SER A 117 -1.19 -3.69 -5.05
CA SER A 117 -0.77 -4.82 -4.23
C SER A 117 -0.21 -5.88 -5.15
N SER A 118 1.07 -5.77 -5.53
CA SER A 118 1.72 -6.71 -6.47
C SER A 118 2.60 -7.71 -5.72
N LEU A 119 2.77 -8.92 -6.27
CA LEU A 119 3.62 -9.97 -5.67
C LEU A 119 3.23 -10.38 -4.24
N ASN A 120 1.95 -10.33 -3.87
CA ASN A 120 1.48 -10.68 -2.51
C ASN A 120 0.76 -12.03 -2.44
N HIS A 121 0.84 -12.86 -3.49
CA HIS A 121 0.22 -14.19 -3.55
C HIS A 121 -1.29 -14.21 -3.21
N ILE A 122 -2.04 -13.17 -3.59
CA ILE A 122 -3.47 -13.00 -3.27
C ILE A 122 -4.33 -14.18 -3.74
N GLY A 123 -4.04 -14.75 -4.92
CA GLY A 123 -4.78 -15.88 -5.48
C GLY A 123 -6.25 -15.57 -5.84
N ASN A 124 -6.99 -16.61 -6.26
CA ASN A 124 -8.40 -16.46 -6.66
C ASN A 124 -9.32 -16.08 -5.50
N ASP A 125 -9.14 -16.69 -4.33
CA ASP A 125 -9.96 -16.41 -3.14
C ASP A 125 -9.73 -14.98 -2.64
N GLY A 126 -8.48 -14.53 -2.70
CA GLY A 126 -8.15 -13.15 -2.36
C GLY A 126 -8.71 -12.15 -3.37
N ALA A 127 -8.70 -12.48 -4.67
CA ALA A 127 -9.35 -11.66 -5.70
C ALA A 127 -10.87 -11.55 -5.45
N SER A 128 -11.52 -12.66 -5.04
CA SER A 128 -12.94 -12.62 -4.63
C SER A 128 -13.16 -11.72 -3.42
N THR A 129 -12.24 -11.72 -2.45
CA THR A 129 -12.31 -10.83 -1.29
C THR A 129 -12.20 -9.36 -1.71
N ILE A 130 -11.25 -9.04 -2.59
CA ILE A 130 -11.04 -7.68 -3.11
C ILE A 130 -12.23 -7.22 -3.96
N SER A 131 -12.89 -8.11 -4.70
CA SER A 131 -14.14 -7.75 -5.40
C SER A 131 -15.22 -7.23 -4.45
N GLY A 132 -15.27 -7.74 -3.21
CA GLY A 132 -16.19 -7.24 -2.18
C GLY A 132 -15.85 -5.83 -1.71
N LEU A 133 -14.56 -5.47 -1.67
CA LEU A 133 -14.10 -4.09 -1.42
C LEU A 133 -14.53 -3.17 -2.55
N LEU A 134 -14.32 -3.54 -3.80
CA LEU A 134 -14.66 -2.73 -4.98
C LEU A 134 -16.15 -2.39 -5.08
N ARG A 135 -17.03 -3.28 -4.60
CA ARG A 135 -18.48 -3.00 -4.56
C ARG A 135 -18.89 -1.96 -3.51
N ARG A 136 -18.04 -1.71 -2.51
CA ARG A 136 -18.34 -0.86 -1.34
C ARG A 136 -17.51 0.42 -1.28
N CYS A 137 -16.32 0.39 -1.85
CA CYS A 137 -15.36 1.48 -1.80
C CYS A 137 -15.48 2.32 -3.07
N GLU A 138 -16.14 3.47 -2.96
CA GLU A 138 -16.34 4.40 -4.09
C GLU A 138 -15.10 5.26 -4.37
N SER A 139 -14.20 5.42 -3.39
CA SER A 139 -12.99 6.23 -3.56
C SER A 139 -11.95 5.55 -4.44
N LEU A 140 -11.92 4.21 -4.46
CA LEU A 140 -10.93 3.43 -5.17
C LEU A 140 -11.20 3.45 -6.70
N THR A 141 -10.38 4.20 -7.42
CA THR A 141 -10.49 4.39 -8.88
C THR A 141 -9.42 3.63 -9.66
N SER A 142 -8.33 3.24 -9.00
CA SER A 142 -7.22 2.50 -9.59
C SER A 142 -6.82 1.33 -8.70
N LEU A 143 -6.78 0.13 -9.29
CA LEU A 143 -6.39 -1.10 -8.62
C LEU A 143 -5.39 -1.87 -9.49
N ASN A 144 -4.20 -2.16 -8.94
CA ASN A 144 -3.20 -3.02 -9.57
C ASN A 144 -2.93 -4.25 -8.69
N LEU A 145 -3.29 -5.43 -9.19
CA LEU A 145 -3.04 -6.72 -8.55
C LEU A 145 -2.10 -7.62 -9.37
N SER A 146 -1.17 -7.03 -10.12
CA SER A 146 -0.25 -7.80 -10.98
C SER A 146 0.56 -8.83 -10.18
N SER A 147 0.90 -9.94 -10.84
CA SER A 147 1.78 -10.98 -10.27
C SER A 147 1.31 -11.58 -8.93
N ASN A 148 0.00 -11.79 -8.77
CA ASN A 148 -0.61 -12.32 -7.55
C ASN A 148 -1.18 -13.74 -7.64
N LEU A 149 -0.86 -14.49 -8.70
CA LEU A 149 -1.42 -15.82 -8.95
C LEU A 149 -2.96 -15.80 -9.09
N ILE A 150 -3.50 -14.70 -9.60
CA ILE A 150 -4.93 -14.57 -9.92
C ILE A 150 -5.16 -15.23 -11.28
N GLY A 151 -5.95 -16.30 -11.30
CA GLY A 151 -6.40 -16.96 -12.52
C GLY A 151 -7.78 -16.49 -12.96
N ASP A 152 -8.34 -17.15 -13.98
CA ASP A 152 -9.60 -16.75 -14.60
C ASP A 152 -10.78 -16.60 -13.62
N ALA A 153 -10.83 -17.45 -12.58
CA ALA A 153 -11.88 -17.38 -11.58
C ALA A 153 -11.80 -16.10 -10.75
N GLY A 154 -10.59 -15.72 -10.30
CA GLY A 154 -10.38 -14.47 -9.57
C GLY A 154 -10.57 -13.23 -10.47
N ALA A 155 -10.12 -13.30 -11.73
CA ALA A 155 -10.35 -12.22 -12.70
C ALA A 155 -11.86 -12.00 -12.94
N ARG A 156 -12.65 -13.06 -13.09
CA ARG A 156 -14.11 -12.98 -13.17
C ARG A 156 -14.74 -12.40 -11.90
N ALA A 157 -14.20 -12.70 -10.72
CA ALA A 157 -14.71 -12.14 -9.48
C ALA A 157 -14.51 -10.62 -9.40
N ILE A 158 -13.35 -10.12 -9.85
CA ILE A 158 -13.03 -8.68 -9.88
C ILE A 158 -13.85 -7.94 -10.95
N ALA A 159 -14.08 -8.57 -12.11
CA ALA A 159 -14.78 -7.95 -13.24
C ALA A 159 -16.30 -7.81 -13.05
N ASN A 160 -16.85 -8.39 -11.98
CA ASN A 160 -18.28 -8.59 -11.76
C ASN A 160 -18.74 -7.78 -10.55
#